data_AF-A0A965NEK2-F1
#
_entry.id   AF-A0A965NEK2-F1
#
_cell.length_a   1.000
_cell.length_b   1.000
_cell.length_c   1.000
_cell.angle_alpha   90.00
_cell.angle_beta   90.00
_cell.angle_gamma   90.00
#
_symmetry.space_group_name_H-M   'P 1'
#
loop_
_entity.id
_entity.type
_entity.pdbx_description
1 polymer ?
#
loop_
_entity_poly.entity_id
_entity_poly.type
_entity_poly.pdbx_seq_one_letter_code
_entity_poly.pdbx_strand_id
1 'polypeptide(L)'
;MQTYEVIGRHITFGIGTELKLSESQAESRMDSLKIKRKDIFEVVHSVQFKQGEKITISPESLTKSLLENLKEISDKKSSDGNKPELPTQYPCIQHTGFGKYNVYDKNKNLLTEKPIKKDEAEKILAELIKKNESDDNANEDEESSEKKQSDNGANGSDNAS
;
A
#
# COMPACT_ATOMS: atom_id res chain seq x y z
N MET A 1 17.75 -9.99 4.70
CA MET A 1 16.47 -10.68 4.94
C MET A 1 15.39 -9.92 4.22
N GLN A 2 14.38 -10.64 3.74
CA GLN A 2 13.26 -10.09 2.97
C GLN A 2 11.95 -10.48 3.66
N THR A 3 10.96 -9.60 3.62
CA THR A 3 9.62 -9.87 4.17
C THR A 3 8.76 -10.54 3.11
N TYR A 4 8.07 -11.61 3.51
CA TYR A 4 7.11 -12.32 2.70
C TYR A 4 5.78 -12.44 3.43
N GLU A 5 4.69 -12.43 2.67
CA GLU A 5 3.35 -12.74 3.11
C GLU A 5 3.02 -14.17 2.67
N VAL A 6 2.45 -14.98 3.56
CA VAL A 6 1.99 -16.32 3.23
C VAL A 6 0.73 -16.22 2.38
N ILE A 7 0.81 -16.64 1.11
CA ILE A 7 -0.34 -16.71 0.21
C ILE A 7 -0.92 -18.13 0.11
N GLY A 8 -0.12 -19.16 0.38
CA GLY A 8 -0.60 -20.53 0.49
C GLY A 8 -1.46 -20.76 1.73
N ARG A 9 -2.21 -21.87 1.78
CA ARG A 9 -3.05 -22.23 2.94
C ARG A 9 -2.26 -22.24 4.25
N HIS A 10 -1.05 -22.77 4.19
CA HIS A 10 -0.05 -22.71 5.25
C HIS A 10 1.34 -22.93 4.67
N ILE A 11 2.36 -22.53 5.43
CA ILE A 11 3.77 -22.82 5.15
C ILE A 11 4.43 -23.33 6.42
N THR A 12 5.40 -24.23 6.29
CA THR A 12 6.12 -24.80 7.44
C THR A 12 7.61 -24.57 7.27
N PHE A 13 8.26 -24.05 8.29
CA PHE A 13 9.72 -23.92 8.35
C PHE A 13 10.32 -25.00 9.23
N GLY A 14 11.38 -25.62 8.73
CA GLY A 14 12.11 -26.67 9.42
C GLY A 14 13.15 -26.12 10.40
N ILE A 15 13.72 -27.03 11.17
CA ILE A 15 14.77 -26.76 12.16
C ILE A 15 15.98 -26.06 11.51
N GLY A 16 16.57 -25.10 12.22
CA GLY A 16 17.72 -24.33 11.76
C GLY A 16 17.38 -23.14 10.87
N THR A 17 16.11 -22.94 10.52
CA THR A 17 15.69 -21.75 9.78
C THR A 17 15.73 -20.52 10.69
N GLU A 18 16.33 -19.44 10.20
CA GLU A 18 16.33 -18.16 10.91
C GLU A 18 15.20 -17.25 10.40
N LEU A 19 14.27 -16.92 11.30
CA LEU A 19 13.10 -16.11 11.04
C LEU A 19 13.15 -14.85 11.88
N LYS A 20 12.77 -13.72 11.29
CA LYS A 20 12.43 -12.52 12.03
C LYS A 20 10.91 -12.40 12.10
N LEU A 21 10.42 -12.32 13.34
CA LEU A 21 9.00 -12.38 13.70
C LEU A 21 8.64 -11.19 14.61
N SER A 22 7.37 -10.78 14.57
CA SER A 22 6.84 -9.87 15.58
C SER A 22 6.78 -10.56 16.96
N GLU A 23 6.75 -9.76 18.03
CA GLU A 23 6.68 -10.26 19.40
C GLU A 23 5.50 -11.21 19.62
N SER A 24 4.30 -10.81 19.19
CA SER A 24 3.09 -11.64 19.28
C SER A 24 3.21 -12.97 18.51
N GLN A 25 3.84 -12.96 17.33
CA GLN A 25 4.07 -14.18 16.56
C GLN A 25 5.08 -15.11 17.22
N ALA A 26 6.13 -14.55 17.83
CA ALA A 26 7.14 -15.31 18.55
C ALA A 26 6.59 -15.90 19.85
N GLU A 27 5.84 -15.11 20.63
CA GLU A 27 5.23 -15.55 21.89
C GLU A 27 4.33 -16.78 21.69
N SER A 28 3.48 -16.76 20.66
CA SER A 28 2.59 -17.89 20.35
C SER A 28 3.32 -19.18 19.95
N ARG A 29 4.63 -19.12 19.70
CA ARG A 29 5.46 -20.22 19.16
C ARG A 29 6.77 -20.38 19.91
N MET A 30 6.87 -19.81 21.11
CA MET A 30 8.13 -19.69 21.85
C MET A 30 8.77 -21.06 22.11
N ASP A 31 7.98 -22.11 22.33
CA ASP A 31 8.47 -23.48 22.54
C ASP A 31 9.17 -24.08 21.31
N SER A 32 8.89 -23.55 20.11
CA SER A 32 9.48 -24.01 18.84
C SER A 32 10.58 -23.09 18.32
N LEU A 33 10.90 -22.02 19.06
CA LEU A 33 11.81 -20.97 18.66
C LEU A 33 12.91 -20.75 19.70
N LYS A 34 14.13 -20.50 19.24
CA LYS A 34 15.25 -20.08 20.06
C LYS A 34 15.62 -18.65 19.69
N ILE A 35 15.60 -17.74 20.65
CA ILE A 35 16.04 -16.35 20.43
C ILE A 35 17.53 -16.37 20.07
N LYS A 36 17.87 -15.87 18.88
CA LYS A 36 19.26 -15.62 18.48
C LYS A 36 19.65 -14.18 18.83
N ARG A 37 18.85 -13.21 18.37
CA ARG A 37 19.12 -11.77 18.52
C ARG A 37 17.82 -10.99 18.44
N LYS A 38 17.45 -10.24 19.49
CA LYS A 38 16.26 -9.36 19.54
C LYS A 38 15.00 -10.02 18.91
N ASP A 39 14.71 -9.70 17.65
CA ASP A 39 13.56 -10.13 16.85
C ASP A 39 13.86 -11.27 15.86
N ILE A 40 15.07 -11.85 15.92
CA ILE A 40 15.54 -12.97 15.10
C ILE A 40 15.55 -14.24 15.96
N PHE A 41 14.86 -15.25 15.46
CA PHE A 41 14.61 -16.53 16.09
C PHE A 41 15.10 -17.65 15.17
N GLU A 42 15.77 -18.64 15.75
CA GLU A 42 16.09 -19.90 15.10
C GLU A 42 15.00 -20.93 15.41
N VAL A 43 14.49 -21.58 14.38
CA VAL A 43 13.49 -22.65 14.51
C VAL A 43 14.16 -23.89 15.12
N VAL A 44 13.69 -24.35 16.28
CA VAL A 44 14.17 -25.58 16.95
C VAL A 44 13.21 -26.76 16.79
N HIS A 45 11.93 -26.48 16.54
CA HIS A 45 10.90 -27.44 16.12
C HIS A 45 10.13 -26.87 14.94
N SER A 46 9.59 -27.72 14.05
CA SER A 46 8.89 -27.24 12.85
C SER A 46 7.77 -26.26 13.20
N VAL A 47 7.79 -25.08 12.59
CA VAL A 47 6.80 -24.02 12.84
C VAL A 47 5.95 -23.80 11.61
N GLN A 48 4.63 -23.77 11.81
CA GLN A 48 3.65 -23.49 10.77
C GLN A 48 3.15 -22.04 10.83
N PHE A 49 2.99 -21.43 9.66
CA PHE A 49 2.36 -20.14 9.45
C PHE A 49 1.15 -20.27 8.55
N LYS A 50 0.11 -19.53 8.86
CA LYS A 50 -1.16 -19.51 8.11
C LYS A 50 -1.13 -18.43 7.05
N GLN A 51 -2.05 -18.53 6.08
CA GLN A 51 -2.28 -17.51 5.08
C GLN A 51 -2.45 -16.12 5.71
N GLY A 52 -1.84 -15.10 5.13
CA GLY A 52 -1.87 -13.70 5.59
C GLY A 52 -0.83 -13.36 6.67
N GLU A 53 -0.12 -14.35 7.24
CA GLU A 53 0.99 -14.05 8.16
C GLU A 53 2.19 -13.48 7.39
N LYS A 54 2.88 -12.52 8.03
CA LYS A 54 4.10 -11.92 7.51
C LYS A 54 5.30 -12.54 8.21
N ILE A 55 6.31 -12.92 7.43
CA ILE A 55 7.53 -13.55 7.92
C ILE A 55 8.72 -12.89 7.24
N THR A 56 9.73 -12.51 8.02
CA THR A 56 11.00 -12.02 7.47
C THR A 56 12.02 -13.16 7.51
N ILE A 57 12.61 -13.51 6.37
CA ILE A 57 13.56 -14.63 6.25
C ILE A 57 14.65 -14.28 5.23
N SER A 58 15.81 -14.92 5.35
CA SER A 58 16.84 -14.84 4.31
C SER A 58 16.35 -15.56 3.03
N PRO A 59 16.35 -14.90 1.86
CA PRO A 59 15.89 -15.53 0.61
C PRO A 59 16.66 -16.80 0.24
N GLU A 60 17.94 -16.87 0.63
CA GLU A 60 18.80 -18.04 0.44
C GLU A 60 18.33 -19.28 1.21
N SER A 61 17.54 -19.08 2.28
CA SER A 61 16.94 -20.16 3.07
C SER A 61 15.61 -20.66 2.51
N LEU A 62 15.11 -20.06 1.43
CA LEU A 62 13.84 -20.43 0.79
C LEU A 62 14.07 -21.35 -0.40
N THR A 63 13.38 -22.49 -0.40
CA THR A 63 13.30 -23.35 -1.58
C THR A 63 12.31 -22.80 -2.59
N LYS A 64 12.45 -23.20 -3.86
CA LYS A 64 11.51 -22.79 -4.94
C LYS A 64 10.05 -23.13 -4.61
N SER A 65 9.80 -24.28 -3.98
CA SER A 65 8.46 -24.69 -3.58
C SER A 65 7.85 -23.83 -2.47
N LEU A 66 8.69 -23.31 -1.56
CA LEU A 66 8.23 -22.37 -0.52
C LEU A 66 7.88 -21.01 -1.15
N LEU A 67 8.65 -20.57 -2.15
CA LEU A 67 8.39 -19.31 -2.86
C LEU A 67 7.04 -19.30 -3.59
N GLU A 68 6.54 -20.44 -4.08
CA GLU A 68 5.20 -20.52 -4.69
C GLU A 68 4.07 -20.20 -3.71
N ASN A 69 4.33 -20.35 -2.40
CA ASN A 69 3.37 -20.10 -1.33
C ASN A 69 3.63 -18.78 -0.59
N LEU A 70 4.61 -17.99 -1.07
CA LEU A 70 5.02 -16.73 -0.48
C LEU A 70 4.93 -15.60 -1.51
N LYS A 71 4.36 -14.47 -1.10
CA LYS A 71 4.42 -13.24 -1.86
C LYS A 71 5.42 -12.31 -1.20
N GLU A 72 6.45 -11.91 -1.93
CA GLU A 72 7.35 -10.89 -1.44
C GLU A 72 6.56 -9.60 -1.21
N ILE A 73 6.56 -9.15 0.05
CA ILE A 73 6.03 -7.85 0.42
C ILE A 73 7.24 -7.04 0.79
N SER A 74 7.73 -6.25 -0.17
CA SER A 74 8.77 -5.29 0.12
C SER A 74 8.24 -4.36 1.23
N ASP A 75 8.71 -4.53 2.47
CA ASP A 75 8.72 -3.47 3.48
C ASP A 75 9.68 -2.41 2.96
N LYS A 76 9.24 -1.70 1.93
CA LYS A 76 9.84 -0.45 1.51
C LYS A 76 9.63 0.50 2.69
N LYS A 77 10.62 0.54 3.59
CA LYS A 77 11.22 1.85 3.82
C LYS A 77 11.69 2.29 2.44
N SER A 78 10.87 3.13 1.82
CA SER A 78 11.10 3.76 0.52
C SER A 78 12.52 4.33 0.49
N SER A 79 13.45 3.56 -0.05
CA SER A 79 14.77 4.02 -0.44
C SER A 79 15.21 3.12 -1.58
N ASP A 80 15.50 3.75 -2.70
CA ASP A 80 15.92 3.15 -3.97
C ASP A 80 14.88 2.31 -4.75
N GLY A 81 13.97 3.05 -5.36
CA GLY A 81 13.37 2.66 -6.63
C GLY A 81 13.11 3.92 -7.43
N ASN A 82 14.08 4.32 -8.26
CA ASN A 82 13.93 5.31 -9.33
C ASN A 82 12.84 4.87 -10.33
N LYS A 83 11.58 4.97 -9.92
CA LYS A 83 10.44 5.07 -10.81
C LYS A 83 9.58 6.18 -10.23
N PRO A 84 9.51 7.36 -10.87
CA PRO A 84 8.54 8.35 -10.46
C PRO A 84 7.17 7.68 -10.53
N GLU A 85 6.49 7.58 -9.37
CA GLU A 85 5.08 7.21 -9.34
C GLU A 85 4.37 8.15 -10.30
N LEU A 86 3.83 7.57 -11.38
CA LEU A 86 3.08 8.35 -12.34
C LEU A 86 1.85 8.89 -11.61
N PRO A 87 1.62 10.21 -11.62
CA PRO A 87 0.49 10.80 -10.92
C PRO A 87 -0.82 10.18 -11.41
N THR A 88 -1.69 9.81 -10.48
CA THR A 88 -2.96 9.11 -10.73
C THR A 88 -3.99 10.01 -11.42
N GLN A 89 -3.76 11.33 -11.46
CA GLN A 89 -4.66 12.33 -12.04
C GLN A 89 -3.87 13.52 -12.58
N TYR A 90 -4.32 14.08 -13.71
CA TYR A 90 -3.77 15.27 -14.35
C TYR A 90 -4.81 16.41 -14.25
N PRO A 91 -4.41 17.69 -14.10
CA PRO A 91 -3.04 18.20 -14.10
C PRO A 91 -2.29 17.84 -12.81
N CYS A 92 -0.95 17.78 -12.88
CA CYS A 92 -0.12 17.32 -11.76
C CYS A 92 1.29 17.89 -11.78
N ILE A 93 1.97 17.80 -10.64
CA ILE A 93 3.40 18.10 -10.49
C ILE A 93 4.19 16.80 -10.34
N GLN A 94 5.25 16.64 -11.10
CA GLN A 94 6.18 15.50 -11.02
C GLN A 94 7.55 15.96 -10.53
N HIS A 95 8.06 15.33 -9.47
CA HIS A 95 9.42 15.57 -9.00
C HIS A 95 10.43 14.87 -9.92
N THR A 96 11.36 15.62 -10.51
CA THR A 96 12.38 15.11 -11.44
C THR A 96 13.79 15.03 -10.84
N GLY A 97 14.01 15.65 -9.68
CA GLY A 97 15.28 15.64 -8.97
C GLY A 97 15.31 16.68 -7.86
N PHE A 98 16.39 16.73 -7.07
CA PHE A 98 16.48 17.59 -5.88
C PHE A 98 16.04 19.05 -6.14
N GLY A 99 14.86 19.42 -5.63
CA GLY A 99 14.28 20.75 -5.78
C GLY A 99 13.76 21.10 -7.18
N LYS A 100 13.62 20.12 -8.07
CA LYS A 100 13.24 20.26 -9.48
C LYS A 100 11.93 19.53 -9.77
N TYR A 101 10.99 20.24 -10.37
CA TYR A 101 9.63 19.80 -10.59
C TYR A 101 9.16 20.15 -12.01
N ASN A 102 8.42 19.23 -12.62
CA ASN A 102 7.74 19.41 -13.90
C ASN A 102 6.24 19.53 -13.65
N VAL A 103 5.54 20.35 -14.45
CA VAL A 103 4.07 20.48 -14.38
C VAL A 103 3.46 19.96 -15.66
N TYR A 104 2.43 19.12 -15.54
CA TYR A 104 1.67 18.57 -16.65
C TYR A 104 0.24 19.07 -16.64
N ASP A 105 -0.31 19.35 -17.82
CA ASP A 105 -1.72 19.69 -18.02
C ASP A 105 -2.64 18.45 -17.94
N LYS A 106 -3.96 18.66 -18.02
CA LYS A 106 -4.98 17.59 -18.07
C LYS A 106 -4.73 16.56 -19.20
N ASN A 107 -4.12 17.00 -20.30
CA ASN A 107 -3.85 16.21 -21.50
C ASN A 107 -2.48 15.51 -21.46
N LYS A 108 -1.78 15.56 -20.31
CA LYS A 108 -0.44 14.99 -20.09
C LYS A 108 0.68 15.68 -20.88
N ASN A 109 0.46 16.91 -21.35
CA ASN A 109 1.49 17.73 -21.95
C ASN A 109 2.33 18.40 -20.88
N LEU A 110 3.64 18.36 -21.05
CA LEU A 110 4.58 19.07 -20.20
C LEU A 110 4.47 20.58 -20.47
N LEU A 111 4.14 21.37 -19.45
CA LEU A 111 4.01 22.82 -19.55
C LEU A 111 5.32 23.55 -19.25
N THR A 112 6.23 22.90 -18.55
CA THR A 112 7.52 23.46 -18.16
C THR A 112 8.62 22.96 -19.08
N GLU A 113 9.18 23.83 -19.95
CA GLU A 113 10.30 23.47 -20.83
C GLU A 113 11.55 23.00 -20.05
N LYS A 114 11.72 23.48 -18.81
CA LYS A 114 12.77 23.07 -17.88
C LYS A 114 12.18 22.84 -16.50
N PRO A 115 12.72 21.90 -15.70
CA PRO A 115 12.27 21.70 -14.33
C PRO A 115 12.42 22.96 -13.49
N ILE A 116 11.33 23.33 -12.81
CA ILE A 116 11.21 24.54 -11.98
C ILE A 116 11.21 24.19 -10.48
N LYS A 117 11.22 25.22 -9.62
CA LYS A 117 11.15 25.01 -8.16
C LYS A 117 9.73 24.64 -7.72
N LYS A 118 9.62 24.02 -6.54
CA LYS A 118 8.35 23.58 -5.96
C LYS A 118 7.30 24.70 -5.91
N ASP A 119 7.68 25.87 -5.39
CA ASP A 119 6.75 26.99 -5.20
C ASP A 119 6.21 27.55 -6.53
N GLU A 120 7.00 27.46 -7.60
CA GLU A 120 6.57 27.87 -8.94
C GLU A 120 5.67 26.81 -9.58
N ALA A 121 5.99 25.52 -9.38
CA ALA A 121 5.19 24.41 -9.86
C ALA A 121 3.79 24.39 -9.23
N GLU A 122 3.69 24.67 -7.93
CA GLU A 122 2.43 24.76 -7.20
C GLU A 122 1.55 25.90 -7.68
N LYS A 123 2.14 27.07 -8.00
CA LYS A 123 1.39 28.20 -8.57
C LYS A 123 0.80 27.85 -9.94
N ILE A 124 1.59 27.25 -10.82
CA ILE A 124 1.12 26.85 -12.16
C ILE A 124 0.02 25.79 -12.03
N LEU A 125 0.19 24.80 -11.14
CA LEU A 125 -0.84 23.79 -10.90
C LEU A 125 -2.14 24.41 -10.37
N ALA A 126 -2.05 25.34 -9.42
CA ALA A 126 -3.21 26.03 -8.87
C ALA A 126 -3.94 26.87 -9.93
N GLU A 127 -3.21 27.57 -10.80
CA GLU A 127 -3.79 28.29 -11.94
C GLU A 127 -4.47 27.35 -12.94
N LEU A 128 -3.90 26.18 -13.20
CA LEU A 128 -4.51 25.17 -14.08
C LEU A 128 -5.81 24.63 -13.50
N ILE A 129 -5.85 24.34 -12.20
CA ILE A 129 -7.07 23.87 -11.53
C ILE A 129 -8.15 24.97 -11.60
N LYS A 130 -7.80 26.20 -11.22
CA LYS A 130 -8.72 27.34 -11.23
C LYS A 130 -9.26 27.68 -12.63
N LYS A 131 -8.41 27.62 -13.66
CA LYS A 131 -8.83 27.87 -15.05
C LYS A 131 -9.77 26.77 -15.56
N ASN A 132 -9.52 25.53 -15.16
CA ASN A 132 -10.37 24.41 -15.51
C ASN A 132 -11.73 24.44 -14.79
N GLU A 133 -11.79 24.95 -13.56
CA GLU A 133 -13.06 25.23 -12.87
C GLU A 133 -13.83 26.39 -13.50
N SER A 134 -13.16 27.24 -14.29
CA SER A 134 -13.79 28.37 -14.97
C SER A 134 -14.41 28.00 -16.34
N ASP A 135 -14.06 26.86 -16.92
CA ASP A 135 -14.60 26.39 -18.22
C ASP A 135 -15.75 25.36 -18.08
N ASP A 136 -15.95 24.77 -16.90
CA ASP A 136 -17.05 23.83 -16.61
C ASP A 136 -18.20 24.47 -15.82
N ASN A 137 -18.34 25.80 -15.87
CA ASN A 137 -19.51 26.48 -15.31
C ASN A 137 -20.62 26.62 -16.35
N ALA A 138 -21.15 25.46 -16.77
CA ALA A 138 -22.54 25.33 -17.15
C ALA A 138 -23.18 24.25 -16.27
N ASN A 139 -23.83 24.77 -15.23
CA ASN A 139 -24.87 24.20 -14.38
C ASN A 139 -24.51 23.42 -13.12
N GLU A 140 -24.73 24.14 -12.01
CA GLU A 140 -25.54 23.76 -10.84
C GLU A 140 -24.93 22.62 -10.02
N ASP A 141 -24.11 22.92 -9.00
CA ASP A 141 -24.50 23.58 -7.74
C ASP A 141 -25.79 22.98 -7.19
N GLU A 142 -25.66 22.05 -6.24
CA GLU A 142 -26.32 22.16 -4.93
C GLU A 142 -25.57 21.28 -3.92
N GLU A 143 -24.74 21.98 -3.16
CA GLU A 143 -24.53 21.77 -1.74
C GLU A 143 -25.83 21.37 -1.03
N SER A 144 -25.81 20.31 -0.21
CA SER A 144 -26.61 20.26 1.02
C SER A 144 -26.23 19.05 1.88
N SER A 145 -25.36 19.32 2.83
CA SER A 145 -25.42 18.73 4.15
C SER A 145 -26.79 19.00 4.81
N GLU A 146 -27.55 17.99 5.21
CA GLU A 146 -28.21 17.98 6.51
C GLU A 146 -28.86 16.64 6.88
N LYS A 147 -28.67 16.28 8.15
CA LYS A 147 -29.44 15.29 8.91
C LYS A 147 -30.94 15.53 8.74
N LYS A 148 -31.73 14.46 8.58
CA LYS A 148 -32.91 14.26 9.42
C LYS A 148 -33.34 12.79 9.54
N GLN A 149 -33.63 12.51 10.80
CA GLN A 149 -34.21 11.36 11.48
C GLN A 149 -35.60 10.95 10.95
N SER A 150 -35.99 9.71 11.30
CA SER A 150 -37.38 9.26 11.54
C SER A 150 -38.23 8.98 10.30
N ASP A 151 -39.11 8.00 10.20
CA ASP A 151 -39.52 6.82 11.00
C ASP A 151 -40.54 6.07 10.11
N ASN A 152 -40.76 4.79 10.42
CA ASN A 152 -41.93 3.97 10.13
C ASN A 152 -42.52 3.82 8.72
N GLY A 153 -42.62 2.53 8.34
CA GLY A 153 -43.47 2.05 7.25
C GLY A 153 -43.67 0.54 7.34
N ALA A 154 -44.36 0.08 8.39
CA ALA A 154 -45.01 -1.22 8.41
C ALA A 154 -46.04 -1.31 7.28
N ASN A 155 -46.05 -2.38 6.47
CA ASN A 155 -47.10 -3.41 6.46
C ASN A 155 -47.04 -4.32 5.22
N GLY A 156 -47.17 -5.63 5.48
CA GLY A 156 -47.90 -6.60 4.66
C GLY A 156 -47.21 -7.09 3.38
N SER A 157 -47.41 -8.31 2.91
CA SER A 157 -48.13 -9.48 3.43
C SER A 157 -47.85 -10.61 2.43
N ASP A 158 -47.78 -11.84 2.93
CA ASP A 158 -48.31 -13.08 2.33
C ASP A 158 -47.85 -13.53 0.93
N ASN A 159 -47.15 -14.66 0.88
CA ASN A 159 -47.65 -15.98 0.39
C ASN A 159 -46.46 -16.95 0.28
N ALA A 160 -46.43 -18.04 1.04
CA ALA A 160 -47.08 -19.33 0.75
C ALA A 160 -46.42 -20.10 -0.42
N SER A 161 -45.56 -21.07 -0.07
CA SER A 161 -45.60 -22.48 -0.51
C SER A 161 -44.55 -23.28 0.26
#